data_AF-A0A6G2VIE1-F1
#
_entry.id   AF-A0A6G2VIE1-F1
#
_cell.length_a   1.000
_cell.length_b   1.000
_cell.length_c   1.000
_cell.angle_alpha   90.00
_cell.angle_beta   90.00
_cell.angle_gamma   90.00
#
_symmetry.space_group_name_H-M   'P 1'
#
loop_
_entity.id
_entity.type
_entity.pdbx_description
1 polymer ?
#
loop_
_entity_poly.entity_id
_entity_poly.type
_entity_poly.pdbx_seq_one_letter_code
_entity_poly.pdbx_strand_id
1 'polypeptide(L)'
;MPAQEDCHIWDRARGGPDVFGNLLRACAAHHHQHTSGIIPDHDLRVIKARLAWANDRYTETEYLWLQIFAKYGGTHFRHPTLKRACLRFLESDGYIEIIGSSSTSADTESMDEWRLTNIGQWFAKAWMESGAHPMEITQQ
;
A
#
# COMPACT_ATOMS: atom_id res chain seq x y z
N MET A 1 -14.46 2.07 -36.05
CA MET A 1 -14.23 0.98 -35.08
C MET A 1 -14.71 1.49 -33.74
N PRO A 2 -15.53 0.75 -32.98
CA PRO A 2 -15.96 1.23 -31.67
C PRO A 2 -14.73 1.31 -30.77
N ALA A 3 -14.67 2.37 -29.96
CA ALA A 3 -13.60 2.63 -29.00
C ALA A 3 -13.39 1.37 -28.15
N GLN A 4 -12.17 0.85 -28.18
CA GLN A 4 -11.75 -0.24 -27.32
C GLN A 4 -11.87 0.28 -25.89
N GLU A 5 -12.86 -0.24 -25.15
CA GLU A 5 -13.04 -0.01 -23.73
C GLU A 5 -11.73 -0.38 -23.03
N ASP A 6 -10.87 0.62 -22.82
CA ASP A 6 -10.49 1.06 -21.48
C ASP A 6 -10.53 -0.08 -20.45
N CYS A 7 -9.71 -1.11 -20.69
CA CYS A 7 -9.41 -2.24 -19.82
C CYS A 7 -8.58 -1.75 -18.61
N HIS A 8 -9.12 -0.75 -17.90
CA HIS A 8 -8.53 -0.12 -16.74
C HIS A 8 -8.83 -0.96 -15.52
N ILE A 9 -7.79 -1.43 -14.83
CA ILE A 9 -7.67 -1.55 -13.35
C ILE A 9 -8.70 -2.43 -12.60
N TRP A 10 -9.84 -2.81 -13.19
CA TRP A 10 -11.00 -3.32 -12.48
C TRP A 10 -11.16 -4.83 -12.52
N ASP A 11 -10.49 -5.53 -13.43
CA ASP A 11 -10.65 -6.97 -13.55
C ASP A 11 -9.59 -7.74 -12.76
N ARG A 12 -10.04 -8.14 -11.56
CA ARG A 12 -9.66 -9.37 -10.83
C ARG A 12 -8.60 -9.22 -9.73
N ALA A 13 -8.97 -8.61 -8.61
CA ALA A 13 -8.40 -8.95 -7.30
C ALA A 13 -9.16 -10.15 -6.72
N ARG A 14 -8.73 -11.39 -6.98
CA ARG A 14 -9.31 -12.56 -6.31
C ARG A 14 -8.24 -13.35 -5.56
N GLY A 15 -8.14 -13.07 -4.26
CA GLY A 15 -7.73 -14.04 -3.23
C GLY A 15 -6.26 -14.08 -2.80
N GLY A 16 -5.40 -13.19 -3.29
CA GLY A 16 -3.99 -13.13 -2.89
C GLY A 16 -3.67 -12.05 -1.85
N PRO A 17 -2.55 -12.15 -1.12
CA PRO A 17 -2.14 -11.20 -0.06
C PRO A 17 -1.67 -9.82 -0.57
N ASP A 18 -1.89 -9.49 -1.84
CA ASP A 18 -1.55 -8.20 -2.46
C ASP A 18 -2.75 -7.73 -3.29
N VAL A 19 -3.86 -7.41 -2.63
CA VAL A 19 -5.17 -7.20 -3.30
C VAL A 19 -5.08 -6.07 -4.32
N PHE A 20 -4.50 -4.91 -3.94
CA PHE A 20 -4.24 -3.80 -4.85
C PHE A 20 -3.17 -4.13 -5.90
N GLY A 21 -2.08 -4.80 -5.52
CA GLY A 21 -1.05 -5.17 -6.49
C GLY A 21 -1.52 -6.22 -7.51
N ASN A 22 -2.49 -7.05 -7.18
CA ASN A 22 -3.08 -8.01 -8.11
C ASN A 22 -3.88 -7.33 -9.23
N LEU A 23 -4.51 -6.18 -8.95
CA LEU A 23 -5.24 -5.40 -9.97
C LEU A 23 -4.34 -4.92 -11.12
N LEU A 24 -3.08 -4.59 -10.81
CA LEU A 24 -2.09 -4.15 -11.81
C LEU A 24 -1.16 -5.27 -12.31
N ARG A 25 -1.05 -6.41 -11.61
CA ARG A 25 -0.37 -7.59 -12.18
C ARG A 25 -1.16 -8.19 -13.34
N ALA A 26 -2.50 -8.07 -13.32
CA ALA A 26 -3.33 -8.33 -14.49
C ALA A 26 -2.95 -7.44 -15.68
N CYS A 27 -2.56 -6.19 -15.41
CA CYS A 27 -2.02 -5.28 -16.43
C CYS A 27 -0.72 -5.84 -17.01
N ALA A 28 0.31 -6.23 -16.26
CA ALA A 28 1.59 -6.69 -16.87
C ALA A 28 1.45 -7.82 -17.93
N ALA A 29 0.59 -8.81 -17.67
CA ALA A 29 0.31 -9.89 -18.61
C ALA A 29 -0.46 -9.41 -19.86
N HIS A 30 -1.40 -8.48 -19.71
CA HIS A 30 -2.08 -7.80 -20.84
C HIS A 30 -1.19 -6.73 -21.51
N HIS A 31 -0.25 -6.11 -20.79
CA HIS A 31 0.60 -5.02 -21.24
C HIS A 31 1.65 -5.55 -22.21
N HIS A 32 2.08 -6.79 -22.07
CA HIS A 32 2.89 -7.48 -23.08
C HIS A 32 2.15 -7.64 -24.43
N GLN A 33 0.82 -7.62 -24.42
CA GLN A 33 -0.02 -7.65 -25.63
C GLN A 33 -0.23 -6.25 -26.24
N HIS A 34 0.02 -5.17 -25.48
CA HIS A 34 -0.28 -3.79 -25.87
C HIS A 34 0.94 -2.84 -25.90
N THR A 35 2.10 -3.27 -25.42
CA THR A 35 3.34 -2.48 -25.39
C THR A 35 4.56 -3.33 -25.74
N SER A 36 5.62 -2.71 -26.26
CA SER A 36 6.77 -3.39 -26.87
C SER A 36 7.83 -3.93 -25.89
N GLY A 37 7.52 -4.13 -24.60
CA GLY A 37 8.51 -4.53 -23.60
C GLY A 37 7.98 -5.24 -22.35
N ILE A 38 8.88 -5.90 -21.62
CA ILE A 38 8.61 -6.48 -20.30
C ILE A 38 8.89 -5.42 -19.25
N ILE A 39 7.91 -5.14 -18.37
CA ILE A 39 8.11 -4.28 -17.20
C ILE A 39 8.49 -5.16 -16.01
N PRO A 40 9.63 -4.94 -15.33
CA PRO A 40 10.00 -5.64 -14.11
C PRO A 40 8.96 -5.49 -12.99
N ASP A 41 8.81 -6.54 -12.16
CA ASP A 41 7.90 -6.53 -11.00
C ASP A 41 8.16 -5.37 -10.03
N HIS A 42 9.41 -4.92 -9.93
CA HIS A 42 9.81 -3.76 -9.13
C HIS A 42 9.24 -2.46 -9.69
N ASP A 43 9.45 -2.19 -10.98
CA ASP A 43 8.97 -0.98 -11.66
C ASP A 43 7.44 -0.90 -11.63
N LEU A 44 6.77 -2.06 -11.77
CA LEU A 44 5.33 -2.14 -11.57
C LEU A 44 4.94 -1.64 -10.19
N ARG A 45 5.61 -2.09 -9.12
CA ARG A 45 5.34 -1.64 -7.73
C ARG A 45 5.53 -0.13 -7.57
N VAL A 46 6.57 0.44 -8.18
CA VAL A 46 6.82 1.90 -8.17
C VAL A 46 5.68 2.65 -8.86
N ILE A 47 5.23 2.16 -10.02
CA ILE A 47 4.04 2.70 -10.71
C ILE A 47 2.80 2.60 -9.84
N LYS A 48 2.58 1.47 -9.13
CA LYS A 48 1.41 1.33 -8.24
C LYS A 48 1.45 2.30 -7.08
N ALA A 49 2.61 2.49 -6.46
CA ALA A 49 2.76 3.45 -5.38
C ALA A 49 2.41 4.86 -5.85
N ARG A 50 2.90 5.26 -7.04
CA ARG A 50 2.55 6.54 -7.65
C ARG A 50 1.05 6.68 -7.95
N LEU A 51 0.42 5.63 -8.48
CA LEU A 51 -1.02 5.63 -8.76
C LEU A 51 -1.85 5.67 -7.47
N ALA A 52 -1.46 4.93 -6.43
CA ALA A 52 -2.15 4.94 -5.15
C ALA A 52 -2.10 6.34 -4.50
N TRP A 53 -0.98 7.04 -4.61
CA TRP A 53 -0.85 8.43 -4.19
C TRP A 53 -1.71 9.38 -5.03
N ALA A 54 -1.65 9.28 -6.35
CA ALA A 54 -2.39 10.18 -7.25
C ALA A 54 -3.92 10.04 -7.13
N ASN A 55 -4.40 8.88 -6.69
CA ASN A 55 -5.83 8.61 -6.48
C ASN A 55 -6.29 8.74 -5.02
N ASP A 56 -5.43 9.26 -4.15
CA ASP A 56 -5.72 9.42 -2.71
C ASP A 56 -6.25 8.14 -2.04
N ARG A 57 -5.62 7.00 -2.34
CA ARG A 57 -6.09 5.68 -1.90
C ARG A 57 -6.02 5.52 -0.37
N TYR A 58 -4.98 6.08 0.24
CA TYR A 58 -4.66 5.87 1.65
C TYR A 58 -5.09 7.07 2.48
N THR A 59 -5.43 6.83 3.75
CA THR A 59 -5.70 7.90 4.70
C THR A 59 -4.39 8.58 5.14
N GLU A 60 -4.48 9.77 5.74
CA GLU A 60 -3.31 10.47 6.33
C GLU A 60 -2.52 9.59 7.32
N THR A 61 -3.21 8.76 8.10
CA THR A 61 -2.56 7.84 9.05
C THR A 61 -1.74 6.78 8.31
N GLU A 62 -2.26 6.22 7.23
CA GLU A 62 -1.58 5.22 6.42
C GLU A 62 -0.41 5.81 5.65
N TYR A 63 -0.56 7.04 5.14
CA TYR A 63 0.55 7.79 4.55
C TYR A 63 1.69 7.99 5.52
N LEU A 64 1.39 8.36 6.77
CA LEU A 64 2.40 8.54 7.80
C LEU A 64 3.17 7.25 8.06
N TRP A 65 2.47 6.12 8.20
CA TRP A 65 3.11 4.81 8.39
C TRP A 65 3.94 4.38 7.18
N LEU A 66 3.44 4.56 5.95
CA LEU A 66 4.20 4.27 4.73
C LEU A 66 5.49 5.08 4.67
N GLN A 67 5.46 6.38 5.03
CA GLN A 67 6.67 7.21 5.10
C GLN A 67 7.63 6.74 6.18
N ILE A 68 7.13 6.37 7.36
CA ILE A 68 7.96 5.84 8.44
C ILE A 68 8.67 4.56 7.99
N PHE A 69 7.95 3.63 7.37
CA PHE A 69 8.54 2.38 6.86
C PHE A 69 9.54 2.64 5.74
N ALA A 70 9.19 3.52 4.79
CA ALA A 70 10.03 3.91 3.67
C ALA A 70 11.36 4.55 4.13
N LYS A 71 11.31 5.45 5.11
CA LYS A 71 12.45 6.25 5.55
C LYS A 71 13.32 5.56 6.59
N TYR A 72 12.72 4.85 7.53
CA TYR A 72 13.43 4.31 8.70
C TYR A 72 13.60 2.79 8.69
N GLY A 73 12.97 2.07 7.75
CA GLY A 73 13.17 0.63 7.58
C GLY A 73 12.58 -0.23 8.72
N GLY A 74 11.62 0.29 9.48
CA GLY A 74 10.92 -0.46 10.53
C GLY A 74 9.96 -1.52 9.97
N THR A 75 9.74 -2.59 10.72
CA THR A 75 8.81 -3.69 10.34
C THR A 75 7.68 -3.91 11.33
N HIS A 76 7.71 -3.26 12.50
CA HIS A 76 6.72 -3.46 13.56
C HIS A 76 6.29 -2.12 14.13
N PHE A 77 5.03 -2.03 14.56
CA PHE A 77 4.51 -0.85 15.23
C PHE A 77 3.32 -1.19 16.13
N ARG A 78 3.01 -0.29 17.06
CA ARG A 78 1.82 -0.40 17.90
C ARG A 78 0.82 0.68 17.50
N HIS A 79 -0.45 0.32 17.44
CA HIS A 79 -1.52 1.23 17.09
C HIS A 79 -2.72 1.04 18.03
N PRO A 80 -3.42 2.11 18.43
CA PRO A 80 -4.63 1.97 19.21
C PRO A 80 -5.68 1.11 18.50
N THR A 81 -6.23 0.15 19.24
CA THR A 81 -7.23 -0.81 18.73
C THR A 81 -8.49 -0.08 18.27
N LEU A 82 -8.91 0.95 19.02
CA LEU A 82 -10.08 1.78 18.67
C LEU A 82 -9.92 2.55 17.36
N LYS A 83 -8.67 2.79 16.93
CA LYS A 83 -8.35 3.48 15.69
C LYS A 83 -7.91 2.53 14.57
N ARG A 84 -8.09 1.21 14.72
CA ARG A 84 -7.74 0.21 13.71
C ARG A 84 -8.30 0.55 12.31
N ALA A 85 -9.50 1.10 12.24
CA ALA A 85 -10.14 1.50 10.98
C ALA A 85 -9.32 2.52 10.16
N CYS A 86 -8.41 3.26 10.79
CA CYS A 86 -7.48 4.17 10.11
C CYS A 86 -6.41 3.43 9.28
N LEU A 87 -6.23 2.11 9.47
CA LEU A 87 -5.24 1.30 8.76
C LEU A 87 -5.86 0.31 7.77
N ARG A 88 -7.18 0.45 7.52
CA ARG A 88 -7.98 -0.55 6.82
C ARG A 88 -7.49 -0.83 5.40
N PHE A 89 -6.94 0.15 4.69
CA PHE A 89 -6.53 -0.02 3.30
C PHE A 89 -5.20 -0.77 3.25
N LEU A 90 -4.22 -0.38 4.08
CA LEU A 90 -2.96 -1.11 4.21
C LEU A 90 -3.17 -2.57 4.65
N GLU A 91 -4.10 -2.80 5.58
CA GLU A 91 -4.49 -4.15 6.02
C GLU A 91 -5.18 -4.91 4.87
N SER A 92 -6.18 -4.31 4.22
CA SER A 92 -6.91 -4.96 3.12
C SER A 92 -6.04 -5.25 1.90
N ASP A 93 -5.02 -4.44 1.68
CA ASP A 93 -4.03 -4.63 0.61
C ASP A 93 -2.95 -5.64 0.98
N GLY A 94 -2.96 -6.13 2.23
CA GLY A 94 -2.05 -7.15 2.74
C GLY A 94 -0.62 -6.65 2.98
N TYR A 95 -0.43 -5.35 3.13
CA TYR A 95 0.87 -4.76 3.43
C TYR A 95 1.21 -4.83 4.92
N ILE A 96 0.20 -4.82 5.78
CA ILE A 96 0.36 -4.97 7.22
C ILE A 96 -0.57 -6.06 7.75
N GLU A 97 -0.21 -6.61 8.91
CA GLU A 97 -1.04 -7.60 9.63
C GLU A 97 -0.89 -7.43 11.13
N ILE A 98 -1.93 -7.81 11.89
CA ILE A 98 -1.89 -7.86 13.35
C ILE A 98 -1.17 -9.12 13.79
N ILE A 99 -0.20 -8.98 14.69
CA ILE A 99 0.54 -10.10 15.27
C ILE A 99 0.25 -10.29 16.77
N GLY A 100 -0.40 -9.32 17.41
CA GLY A 100 -0.79 -9.41 18.80
C GLY A 100 -1.72 -8.27 19.21
N SER A 101 -2.44 -8.46 20.31
CA SER A 101 -3.24 -7.42 20.96
C SER A 101 -2.98 -7.45 22.45
N SER A 102 -2.81 -6.27 23.05
CA SER A 102 -2.54 -6.11 24.47
C SER A 102 -3.57 -5.19 25.11
N SER A 103 -4.17 -5.65 26.21
CA SER A 103 -4.99 -4.83 27.10
C SER A 103 -4.24 -4.62 28.40
N THR A 104 -3.86 -3.39 28.72
CA THR A 104 -3.29 -3.07 30.04
C THR A 104 -4.44 -2.76 31.01
N SER A 105 -4.45 -3.46 32.15
CA SER A 105 -5.56 -3.50 33.12
C SER A 105 -5.71 -2.24 34.00
N ALA A 106 -5.19 -1.10 33.55
CA ALA A 106 -5.27 0.17 34.27
C ALA A 106 -5.32 1.32 33.26
N ASP A 107 -6.52 1.77 32.90
CA ASP A 107 -6.84 3.02 32.18
C ASP A 107 -6.05 3.34 30.89
N THR A 108 -5.40 2.35 30.28
CA THR A 108 -4.60 2.54 29.07
C THR A 108 -5.30 1.92 27.87
N GLU A 109 -5.40 2.71 26.81
CA GLU A 109 -6.00 2.34 25.53
C GLU A 109 -5.43 1.00 25.05
N SER A 110 -6.30 0.05 24.68
CA SER A 110 -5.88 -1.24 24.14
C SER A 110 -5.06 -1.05 22.88
N MET A 111 -3.91 -1.71 22.78
CA MET A 111 -2.98 -1.55 21.65
C MET A 111 -2.87 -2.85 20.87
N ASP A 112 -3.03 -2.74 19.56
CA ASP A 112 -2.68 -3.78 18.61
C ASP A 112 -1.20 -3.64 18.23
N GLU A 113 -0.52 -4.78 18.13
CA GLU A 113 0.81 -4.91 17.57
C GLU A 113 0.70 -5.36 16.12
N TRP A 114 1.29 -4.57 15.24
CA TRP A 114 1.22 -4.74 13.79
C TRP A 114 2.60 -5.01 13.23
N ARG A 115 2.64 -5.72 12.11
CA ARG A 115 3.84 -6.00 11.34
C ARG A 115 3.63 -5.66 9.87
N LEU A 116 4.69 -5.14 9.24
CA LEU A 116 4.80 -4.98 7.79
C LEU A 116 5.12 -6.35 7.16
N THR A 117 4.24 -6.84 6.28
CA THR A 117 4.43 -8.10 5.57
C THR A 117 5.61 -7.99 4.59
N ASN A 118 6.07 -9.12 4.05
CA ASN A 118 7.08 -9.10 2.99
C ASN A 118 6.63 -8.27 1.79
N ILE A 119 5.34 -8.30 1.44
CA ILE A 119 4.77 -7.51 0.34
C ILE A 119 4.75 -6.03 0.72
N GLY A 120 4.35 -5.71 1.95
CA GLY A 120 4.39 -4.35 2.49
C GLY A 120 5.80 -3.75 2.48
N GLN A 121 6.84 -4.55 2.76
CA GLN A 121 8.24 -4.09 2.69
C GLN A 121 8.62 -3.68 1.26
N TRP A 122 8.27 -4.50 0.27
CA TRP A 122 8.51 -4.16 -1.14
C TRP A 122 7.72 -2.93 -1.57
N PHE A 123 6.48 -2.79 -1.09
CA PHE A 123 5.63 -1.64 -1.39
C PHE A 123 6.16 -0.36 -0.73
N ALA A 124 6.58 -0.40 0.52
CA ALA A 124 7.18 0.75 1.22
C ALA A 124 8.47 1.23 0.53
N LYS A 125 9.31 0.31 0.02
CA LYS A 125 10.46 0.67 -0.79
C LYS A 125 10.05 1.35 -2.10
N ALA A 126 9.09 0.77 -2.81
CA ALA A 126 8.55 1.35 -4.05
C ALA A 126 7.86 2.71 -3.80
N TRP A 127 7.27 2.91 -2.63
CA TRP A 127 6.68 4.17 -2.19
C TRP A 127 7.71 5.30 -2.18
N MET A 128 8.88 5.05 -1.57
CA MET A 128 9.99 5.98 -1.55
C MET A 128 10.48 6.36 -2.95
N GLU A 129 10.65 5.36 -3.81
CA GLU A 129 11.19 5.51 -5.18
C GLU A 129 10.18 6.17 -6.13
N SER A 130 8.88 6.03 -5.87
CA SER A 130 7.82 6.59 -6.73
C SER A 130 7.76 8.12 -6.72
N GLY A 131 8.39 8.77 -5.74
CA GLY A 131 8.26 10.21 -5.51
C GLY A 131 6.91 10.60 -4.89
N ALA A 132 6.11 9.63 -4.43
CA ALA A 132 4.86 9.83 -3.71
C ALA A 132 5.10 10.36 -2.28
N HIS A 133 5.59 11.59 -2.20
CA HIS A 133 5.77 12.30 -0.93
C HIS A 133 4.72 13.41 -0.85
N PRO A 134 4.07 13.62 0.30
CA PRO A 134 3.28 14.83 0.49
C PRO A 134 4.21 16.03 0.28
N MET A 135 3.69 17.06 -0.39
CA MET A 135 4.36 18.36 -0.48
C MET A 135 4.93 18.72 0.88
N GLU A 136 6.21 19.11 0.89
CA GLU A 136 6.84 19.70 2.06
C GLU A 136 5.89 20.74 2.64
N ILE A 137 5.49 20.56 3.91
CA ILE A 137 4.80 21.61 4.65
C ILE A 137 5.82 22.76 4.70
N THR A 138 5.69 23.68 3.76
CA THR A 138 6.45 24.92 3.76
C THR A 138 5.96 25.66 4.99
N GLN A 139 6.76 25.65 6.06
CA GLN A 139 6.52 26.53 7.19
C GLN A 139 6.64 27.96 6.65
N GLN A 140 5.50 28.64 6.46
CA GLN A 140 5.41 30.08 6.29
C GLN A 140 5.21 30.73 7.65
#